data_AF-A0A161YHD4-F1
#
_entry.id   AF-A0A161YHD4-F1
#
_cell.length_a   1.000
_cell.length_b   1.000
_cell.length_c   1.000
_cell.angle_alpha   90.00
_cell.angle_beta   90.00
_cell.angle_gamma   90.00
#
_symmetry.space_group_name_H-M   'P 1'
#
loop_
_entity.id
_entity.type
_entity.pdbx_description
1 polymer ?
#
loop_
_entity_poly.entity_id
_entity_poly.type
_entity_poly.pdbx_seq_one_letter_code
_entity_poly.pdbx_strand_id
1 'polypeptide(L)' 'MKILLSLIIITANYYSFTYGIYLWKRENNRLAAFGVLLITFMGIIVPIVDLYIKM' A
#
# COMPACT_ATOMS: atom_id res chain seq x y z
N MET A 1 0.89 -10.52 18.45
CA MET A 1 1.69 -10.49 17.19
C MET A 1 0.96 -9.82 16.03
N LYS A 2 -0.38 -9.82 15.97
CA LYS A 2 -1.15 -9.23 14.85
C LYS A 2 -0.77 -7.76 14.53
N ILE A 3 -0.66 -6.93 15.56
CA ILE A 3 -0.27 -5.52 15.44
C ILE A 3 1.13 -5.34 14.83
N LEU A 4 2.10 -6.17 15.23
CA LEU A 4 3.46 -6.11 14.69
C LEU A 4 3.48 -6.47 13.20
N LEU A 5 2.73 -7.50 12.81
CA LEU A 5 2.58 -7.90 11.40
C LEU A 5 1.88 -6.80 10.58
N SER A 6 0.86 -6.15 11.11
CA SER A 6 0.22 -4.99 10.46
C SER A 6 1.21 -3.86 10.22
N LEU A 7 2.08 -3.55 11.19
CA LEU A 7 3.12 -2.54 11.03
C LEU A 7 4.14 -2.91 9.94
N ILE A 8 4.53 -4.18 9.87
CA ILE A 8 5.41 -4.70 8.80
C ILE A 8 4.75 -4.57 7.43
N ILE A 9 3.47 -4.94 7.32
CA ILE A 9 2.72 -4.81 6.06
C ILE A 9 2.65 -3.34 5.61
N ILE A 10 2.37 -2.40 6.52
CA ILE A 10 2.31 -0.97 6.21
C ILE A 10 3.68 -0.45 5.76
N THR A 11 4.75 -0.80 6.48
CA THR A 11 6.12 -0.37 6.13
C THR A 11 6.63 -0.99 4.83
N ALA A 12 6.30 -2.24 4.53
CA ALA A 12 6.63 -2.89 3.26
C ALA A 12 6.01 -2.16 2.04
N ASN A 13 4.86 -1.51 2.24
CA ASN A 13 4.16 -0.75 1.21
C ASN A 13 4.55 0.75 1.16
N TYR A 14 5.43 1.22 2.04
CA TYR A 14 5.84 2.63 2.14
C TYR A 14 6.44 3.17 0.84
N TYR A 15 7.34 2.40 0.21
CA TYR A 15 8.00 2.80 -1.03
C TYR A 15 7.02 2.87 -2.21
N SER A 16 6.09 1.93 -2.32
CA SER A 16 5.05 1.95 -3.36
C SER A 16 4.12 3.15 -3.19
N PHE A 17 3.75 3.49 -1.95
CA PHE A 17 2.93 4.65 -1.66
C PHE A 17 3.65 5.97 -2.04
N THR A 18 4.90 6.12 -1.60
CA THR A 18 5.70 7.31 -1.91
C THR A 18 6.00 7.43 -3.42
N TYR A 19 6.21 6.31 -4.11
CA TYR A 19 6.35 6.26 -5.56
C TYR A 19 5.06 6.68 -6.27
N GLY A 20 3.89 6.23 -5.82
CA GLY A 20 2.60 6.68 -6.36
C GLY A 20 2.41 8.19 -6.22
N ILE A 21 2.79 8.78 -5.08
CA ILE A 21 2.77 10.24 -4.87
C ILE A 21 3.76 10.94 -5.81
N TYR A 22 4.95 10.39 -6.00
CA TYR A 22 5.96 10.93 -6.90
C TYR A 22 5.45 10.95 -8.36
N LEU A 23 4.87 9.85 -8.84
CA LEU A 23 4.25 9.77 -10.17
C LEU A 23 3.15 10.82 -10.34
N TRP A 24 2.34 11.03 -9.29
CA TRP A 24 1.25 11.99 -9.31
C TRP A 24 1.76 13.45 -9.39
N LYS A 25 2.70 13.80 -8.51
CA LYS A 25 3.12 15.20 -8.32
C LYS A 25 4.25 15.64 -9.25
N ARG A 26 5.19 14.75 -9.56
CA ARG A 26 6.44 15.09 -10.25
C ARG A 26 6.42 14.68 -11.71
N GLU A 27 5.90 13.50 -12.02
CA GLU A 27 5.77 13.05 -13.43
C GLU A 27 4.42 13.42 -14.05
N ASN A 28 3.45 13.88 -13.25
CA ASN A 28 2.07 14.19 -13.66
C ASN A 28 1.38 13.03 -14.39
N ASN A 29 1.88 11.79 -14.21
CA ASN A 29 1.33 10.58 -14.79
C ASN A 29 0.24 10.02 -13.87
N ARG A 30 -0.94 10.63 -13.93
CA ARG A 30 -2.05 10.35 -13.01
C ARG A 30 -2.59 8.93 -13.12
N LEU A 31 -2.59 8.35 -14.34
CA LEU A 31 -3.03 6.98 -14.56
C LEU A 31 -2.10 5.97 -13.88
N ALA A 32 -0.78 6.11 -14.10
CA ALA A 32 0.20 5.26 -13.43
C ALA A 32 0.17 5.44 -11.91
N ALA A 33 0.11 6.70 -11.45
CA ALA A 33 0.01 7.02 -10.02
C ALA A 33 -1.23 6.39 -9.37
N PHE A 34 -2.39 6.48 -10.01
CA PHE A 34 -3.63 5.87 -9.53
C PHE A 34 -3.50 4.34 -9.43
N GLY A 35 -2.96 3.69 -10.47
CA GLY A 35 -2.72 2.25 -10.46
C GLY A 35 -1.80 1.81 -9.33
N VAL A 36 -0.67 2.50 -9.16
CA VAL A 36 0.29 2.21 -8.07
C VAL A 36 -0.35 2.40 -6.71
N LEU A 37 -1.08 3.50 -6.49
CA LEU A 37 -1.75 3.77 -5.21
C LEU A 37 -2.82 2.72 -4.92
N LEU A 38 -3.64 2.35 -5.91
CA LEU A 38 -4.68 1.33 -5.75
C LEU A 38 -4.08 -0.03 -5.37
N ILE A 39 -3.05 -0.48 -6.08
CA ILE A 39 -2.35 -1.73 -5.77
C ILE A 39 -1.73 -1.67 -4.36
N THR A 40 -1.13 -0.53 -4.00
CA THR A 40 -0.55 -0.32 -2.67
C THR A 40 -1.61 -0.43 -1.57
N PHE A 41 -2.77 0.19 -1.76
CA PHE A 41 -3.88 0.08 -0.81
C PHE A 41 -4.39 -1.36 -0.71
N MET A 42 -4.55 -2.08 -1.82
CA MET A 42 -4.94 -3.49 -1.80
C MET A 42 -3.89 -4.36 -1.10
N GLY A 43 -2.60 -4.09 -1.34
CA GLY A 43 -1.47 -4.77 -0.70
C GLY A 43 -1.35 -4.52 0.81
N ILE A 44 -2.05 -3.50 1.33
CA ILE A 44 -2.18 -3.26 2.77
C ILE A 44 -3.48 -3.89 3.30
N ILE A 45 -4.62 -3.58 2.68
CA ILE A 45 -5.94 -3.93 3.18
C ILE A 45 -6.16 -5.45 3.15
N VAL A 46 -5.87 -6.12 2.03
CA VAL A 46 -6.14 -7.55 1.88
C VAL A 46 -5.42 -8.40 2.94
N PRO A 47 -4.09 -8.30 3.13
CA PRO A 47 -3.39 -9.11 4.12
C PRO A 47 -3.74 -8.71 5.55
N ILE A 48 -4.02 -7.43 5.84
CA ILE A 48 -4.49 -7.02 7.17
C ILE A 48 -5.86 -7.66 7.44
N VAL A 49 -6.81 -7.54 6.53
CA VAL A 49 -8.14 -8.13 6.71
C VAL A 49 -8.05 -9.66 6.91
N ASP A 50 -7.25 -10.36 6.11
CA ASP A 50 -7.02 -11.80 6.27
C ASP A 50 -6.46 -12.15 7.65
N LEU A 51 -5.50 -11.36 8.15
CA LEU A 51 -4.85 -11.54 9.43
C LEU A 51 -5.79 -11.31 10.64
N TYR A 52 -6.84 -10.51 10.49
CA TYR A 52 -7.82 -10.27 11.55
C TYR A 52 -9.08 -11.15 11.44
N ILE A 53 -9.46 -11.60 10.24
CA ILE A 53 -10.66 -12.43 10.03
C ILE A 53 -10.36 -13.94 10.12
N LYS A 54 -9.22 -14.37 9.60
CA LYS A 54 -8.95 -15.80 9.31
C LYS A 54 -7.97 -16.46 10.29
N MET A 55 -7.29 -15.65 11.11
CA MET A 55 -6.28 -16.06 12.09
C MET A 55 -6.75 -15.80 13.51
#